data_AF-A0A9P7W5H8-F1
#
_entry.id   AF-A0A9P7W5H8-F1
#
_cell.length_a   1.000
_cell.length_b   1.000
_cell.length_c   1.000
_cell.angle_alpha   90.00
_cell.angle_beta   90.00
_cell.angle_gamma   90.00
#
_symmetry.space_group_name_H-M   'P 1'
#
loop_
_entity.id
_entity.type
_entity.pdbx_description
1 polymer ?
#
loop_
_entity_poly.entity_id
_entity_poly.type
_entity_poly.pdbx_seq_one_letter_code
_entity_poly.pdbx_strand_id
1 'polypeptide(L)' 'MLFMHPDIGAYSSVFVAASPEVDADPRYQGGYLQPIAQLGEASKTACDPEVARELWQTSEKIVEGMLSLS' A
#
# COMPACT_ATOMS: atom_id res chain seq x y z
N MET A 1 -18.49 -6.12 17.95
CA MET A 1 -17.85 -7.18 17.14
C MET A 1 -16.36 -6.94 17.21
N LEU A 2 -15.58 -7.80 17.88
CA LEU A 2 -14.18 -7.47 18.17
C LEU A 2 -13.19 -7.85 17.06
N PHE A 3 -13.54 -8.78 16.15
CA PHE A 3 -12.65 -9.19 15.04
C PHE A 3 -13.44 -9.62 13.81
N MET A 4 -12.99 -9.20 12.63
CA MET A 4 -13.46 -9.73 11.34
C MET A 4 -12.73 -11.05 11.03
N HIS A 5 -13.37 -11.93 10.26
CA HIS A 5 -12.71 -13.15 9.78
C HIS A 5 -11.51 -12.77 8.89
N PRO A 6 -10.34 -13.43 9.02
CA PRO A 6 -9.14 -13.09 8.26
C PRO A 6 -9.35 -12.99 6.75
N ASP A 7 -10.22 -13.83 6.19
CA ASP A 7 -10.56 -13.82 4.76
C ASP A 7 -11.03 -12.45 4.29
N ILE A 8 -11.81 -11.74 5.12
CA ILE A 8 -12.33 -10.40 4.81
C ILE A 8 -11.17 -9.40 4.67
N GLY A 9 -10.13 -9.54 5.49
CA GLY A 9 -8.92 -8.72 5.37
C GLY A 9 -8.09 -9.02 4.12
N ALA A 10 -8.17 -10.24 3.60
CA ALA A 10 -7.43 -10.65 2.41
C ALA A 10 -8.05 -10.18 1.09
N TYR A 11 -9.35 -9.86 1.06
CA TYR A 11 -10.09 -9.58 -0.18
C TYR A 11 -9.44 -8.52 -1.08
N SER A 12 -9.06 -7.35 -0.56
CA SER A 12 -8.41 -6.31 -1.37
C SER A 12 -7.06 -6.77 -1.91
N SER A 13 -6.29 -7.51 -1.11
CA SER A 13 -4.96 -7.99 -1.52
C SER A 13 -5.06 -9.01 -2.64
N VAL A 14 -5.99 -9.97 -2.52
CA VAL A 14 -6.24 -10.99 -3.55
C VAL A 14 -6.81 -10.34 -4.82
N PHE A 15 -7.72 -9.38 -4.68
CA PHE A 15 -8.28 -8.65 -5.81
C PHE A 15 -7.20 -7.92 -6.61
N VAL A 16 -6.35 -7.12 -5.96
CA VAL A 16 -5.25 -6.39 -6.62
C VAL A 16 -4.24 -7.34 -7.26
N ALA A 17 -3.95 -8.47 -6.60
CA ALA A 17 -2.94 -9.40 -7.09
C ALA A 17 -3.40 -10.26 -8.29
N ALA A 18 -4.71 -10.49 -8.45
CA ALA A 18 -5.21 -11.53 -9.36
C ALA A 18 -6.35 -11.11 -10.30
N SER A 19 -6.97 -9.94 -10.11
CA SER A 19 -8.10 -9.52 -10.94
C SER A 19 -7.67 -9.00 -12.32
N PRO A 20 -8.17 -9.54 -13.43
CA PRO A 20 -7.91 -8.97 -14.76
C PRO A 20 -8.41 -7.53 -14.91
N GLU A 21 -9.39 -7.10 -14.10
CA GLU A 21 -9.88 -5.73 -14.09
C GLU A 21 -8.78 -4.74 -13.64
N VAL A 22 -7.93 -5.16 -12.70
CA VAL A 22 -6.84 -4.33 -12.15
C VAL A 22 -5.78 -4.07 -13.22
N ASP A 23 -5.48 -5.06 -14.05
CA ASP A 23 -4.57 -4.91 -15.19
C ASP A 23 -5.19 -4.06 -16.32
N ALA A 24 -6.50 -4.15 -16.51
CA ALA A 24 -7.21 -3.43 -17.56
C ALA A 24 -7.47 -1.96 -17.25
N ASP A 25 -7.48 -1.58 -15.96
CA ASP A 25 -7.80 -0.22 -15.50
C ASP A 25 -6.59 0.45 -14.82
N PRO A 26 -5.94 1.43 -15.50
CA PRO A 26 -4.77 2.14 -14.98
C PRO A 26 -5.00 2.85 -13.65
N ARG A 27 -6.25 3.13 -13.26
CA ARG A 27 -6.55 3.81 -11.98
C ARG A 27 -6.14 2.98 -10.77
N TYR A 28 -5.99 1.67 -10.91
CA TYR A 28 -5.47 0.81 -9.85
C TYR A 28 -3.94 0.95 -9.66
N GLN A 29 -3.21 1.49 -10.65
CA GLN A 29 -1.77 1.72 -10.52
C GLN A 29 -1.51 2.93 -9.62
N GLY A 30 -0.95 2.69 -8.43
CA GLY A 30 -0.76 3.73 -7.42
C GLY A 30 -2.06 4.18 -6.74
N GLY A 31 -3.19 3.52 -7.04
CA GLY A 31 -4.47 3.78 -6.40
C GLY A 31 -4.53 3.24 -4.96
N TYR A 32 -5.27 3.93 -4.11
CA TYR A 32 -5.55 3.49 -2.74
C TYR A 32 -6.93 2.81 -2.68
N LEU A 33 -7.04 1.66 -2.02
CA LEU A 33 -8.30 0.92 -1.95
C LEU A 33 -9.00 1.08 -0.60
N GLN A 34 -10.23 1.59 -0.62
CA GLN A 34 -11.09 1.69 0.56
C GLN A 34 -12.57 1.95 0.21
N PRO A 35 -13.53 1.14 0.73
CA PRO A 35 -13.37 -0.18 1.32
C PRO A 35 -13.22 -1.25 0.22
N ILE A 36 -12.74 -2.45 0.59
CA ILE A 36 -12.68 -3.71 -0.20
C ILE A 36 -12.81 -3.56 -1.73
N ALA A 37 -11.69 -3.67 -2.44
CA ALA A 37 -11.63 -3.64 -3.92
C ALA A 37 -12.13 -2.36 -4.61
N GLN A 38 -12.43 -1.29 -3.88
CA GLN A 38 -12.86 0.00 -4.45
C GLN A 38 -11.78 1.05 -4.30
N LEU A 39 -11.54 1.83 -5.36
CA LEU A 39 -10.66 3.00 -5.30
C LEU A 39 -11.24 4.06 -4.36
N GLY A 40 -10.39 4.58 -3.48
CA GLY A 40 -10.73 5.60 -2.50
C GLY A 40 -9.61 6.63 -2.35
N GLU A 41 -9.82 7.58 -1.44
CA GLU A 41 -8.87 8.64 -1.17
C GLU A 41 -7.95 8.28 0.02
N ALA A 42 -6.65 8.42 -0.20
CA ALA A 42 -5.67 8.39 0.88
C ALA A 42 -5.67 9.72 1.65
N SER A 43 -5.05 9.72 2.84
CA SER A 43 -4.92 10.95 3.61
C SER A 43 -4.03 11.99 2.91
N LYS A 44 -4.21 13.27 3.23
CA LYS A 44 -3.38 14.36 2.65
C LYS A 44 -1.88 14.12 2.85
N THR A 45 -1.50 13.65 4.03
CA THR A 45 -0.10 13.34 4.35
C THR A 45 0.42 12.14 3.54
N ALA A 46 -0.42 11.13 3.29
CA ALA A 46 -0.03 10.01 2.44
C ALA A 46 0.18 10.42 0.97
N CYS A 47 -0.46 11.50 0.54
CA CYS A 47 -0.28 12.09 -0.79
C CYS A 47 0.83 13.16 -0.86
N ASP A 48 1.58 13.40 0.21
CA ASP A 48 2.66 14.39 0.24
C ASP A 48 3.98 13.80 -0.34
N PRO A 49 4.45 14.29 -1.50
CA PRO A 49 5.63 13.72 -2.16
C PRO A 49 6.93 13.99 -1.41
N GLU A 50 7.03 15.09 -0.65
CA GLU A 50 8.25 15.38 0.12
C GLU A 50 8.36 14.47 1.33
N VAL A 51 7.23 14.21 2.00
CA VAL A 51 7.17 13.24 3.11
C VAL A 51 7.53 11.84 2.60
N ALA A 52 6.99 11.42 1.45
CA ALA A 52 7.32 10.13 0.84
C ALA A 52 8.81 10.01 0.51
N ARG A 53 9.41 11.06 -0.07
CA ARG A 53 10.83 11.10 -0.41
C ARG A 53 11.72 11.04 0.83
N GLU A 54 11.43 11.83 1.85
CA GLU A 54 12.19 11.84 3.10
C GLU A 54 12.11 10.48 3.81
N LEU A 55 10.92 9.89 3.87
CA LEU A 55 10.70 8.56 4.45
C LEU A 55 11.57 7.50 3.75
N TRP A 56 11.54 7.47 2.41
CA TRP A 56 12.33 6.52 1.63
C TRP A 56 13.83 6.64 1.92
N GLN A 57 14.38 7.84 1.80
CA GLN A 57 15.81 8.11 2.03
C GLN A 57 16.25 7.75 3.46
N THR A 58 15.37 7.97 4.44
CA THR A 58 15.66 7.63 5.83
C THR A 58 15.64 6.12 6.05
N SER A 59 14.66 5.42 5.47
CA SER A 59 14.55 3.98 5.54
C SER A 59 15.74 3.27 4.89
N GLU A 60 16.20 3.72 3.72
CA GLU A 60 17.40 3.17 3.06
C GLU A 60 18.62 3.22 3.98
N LYS A 61 18.91 4.39 4.57
CA LYS A 61 20.04 4.55 5.50
C LYS A 61 19.96 3.63 6.72
N ILE A 62 18.76 3.42 7.25
CA ILE A 62 18.55 2.53 8.40
C ILE A 62 18.86 1.08 7.99
N VAL A 63 18.32 0.62 6.85
CA VAL A 63 18.52 -0.75 6.37
C VAL A 63 19.99 -1.01 6.02
N GLU A 64 20.66 -0.07 5.33
CA GLU A 64 22.10 -0.16 5.06
C GLU A 64 22.92 -0.24 6.35
N GLY A 65 22.57 0.58 7.35
CA GLY A 65 23.18 0.53 8.68
C GLY A 65 23.05 -0.86 9.31
N MET A 66 21.85 -1.48 9.24
CA MET A 66 21.62 -2.83 9.76
C MET A 66 22.44 -3.90 9.04
N LEU A 67 22.54 -3.84 7.71
CA LEU A 67 23.29 -4.80 6.92
C LEU A 67 24.81 -4.66 7.11
N SER A 68 25.31 -3.46 7.39
CA SER A 68 26.73 -3.25 7.68
C SER A 68 27.18 -3.82 9.04
N LEU A 69 26.23 -4.20 9.90
CA LEU A 69 26.45 -4.77 11.22
C LEU A 69 26.34 -6.31 11.26
N SER A 70 25.94 -6.94 10.14
CA SER A 70 25.81 -8.40 9.99
C SER A 70 27.00 -9.00 9.23
#